data_AF-A0A497QHI3-F1
#
_entry.id   AF-A0A497QHI3-F1
#
_cell.length_a   1.000
_cell.length_b   1.000
_cell.length_c   1.000
_cell.angle_alpha   90.00
_cell.angle_beta   90.00
_cell.angle_gamma   90.00
#
_symmetry.space_group_name_H-M   'P 1'
#
loop_
_entity.id
_entity.type
_entity.pdbx_description
1 polymer ?
#
loop_
_entity_poly.entity_id
_entity_poly.type
_entity_poly.pdbx_seq_one_letter_code
_entity_poly.pdbx_strand_id
1 'polypeptide(L)'
;MSWKRAVEELALPADGRVPPAFKAYHAAVALLMIGREQPLGRYELCQNLSIGEGSVRTLLRRLTDAGYITADGRQGQRLTKRGENLFAQIIEDVPMGLFLDLGTLTVFKYAYASLVRGRAERVVDGVRQRDEAIIQGGCNRAGATTLVMKRGMLVMPPDNYNVLLSNERETMLILESLRPQDGDAVVIGTSDNPNLAREVSMAAVMTLFEDD
;
A
#
# COMPACT_ATOMS: atom_id res chain seq x y z
N MET A 1 -6.42 17.28 -7.28
CA MET A 1 -5.10 16.62 -7.16
C MET A 1 -5.37 15.22 -6.66
N SER A 2 -4.89 14.17 -7.36
CA SER A 2 -5.04 12.78 -6.91
C SER A 2 -4.26 12.56 -5.61
N TRP A 3 -4.70 11.63 -4.76
CA TRP A 3 -3.98 11.32 -3.52
C TRP A 3 -2.56 10.83 -3.79
N LYS A 4 -2.35 10.11 -4.91
CA LYS A 4 -1.04 9.66 -5.36
C LYS A 4 -0.09 10.84 -5.57
N ARG A 5 -0.51 11.84 -6.34
CA ARG A 5 0.31 13.03 -6.59
C ARG A 5 0.64 13.76 -5.29
N ALA A 6 -0.31 13.85 -4.36
CA ALA A 6 -0.07 14.47 -3.06
C ALA A 6 1.02 13.74 -2.25
N VAL A 7 1.08 12.40 -2.28
CA VAL A 7 2.15 11.65 -1.59
C VAL A 7 3.47 11.62 -2.36
N GLU A 8 3.44 11.73 -3.69
CA GLU A 8 4.64 11.89 -4.51
C GLU A 8 5.33 13.24 -4.26
N GLU A 9 4.56 14.32 -4.14
CA GLU A 9 5.07 15.66 -3.81
C GLU A 9 5.82 15.67 -2.46
N LEU A 10 5.40 14.87 -1.48
CA LEU A 10 6.09 14.73 -0.20
C LEU A 10 7.49 14.10 -0.35
N ALA A 11 7.65 13.21 -1.33
CA ALA A 11 8.90 12.49 -1.59
C ALA A 11 9.87 13.27 -2.51
N LEU A 12 9.49 14.46 -2.97
CA LEU A 12 10.38 15.34 -3.76
C LEU A 12 11.42 16.06 -2.87
N PRO A 13 12.58 16.45 -3.42
CA PRO A 13 13.56 17.28 -2.70
C PRO A 13 12.94 18.59 -2.20
N ALA A 14 13.21 18.98 -0.95
CA ALA A 14 12.68 20.25 -0.39
C ALA A 14 13.31 21.48 -1.04
N ASP A 15 14.58 21.36 -1.43
CA ASP A 15 15.45 22.41 -1.93
C ASP A 15 15.93 22.13 -3.37
N GLY A 16 15.30 21.16 -4.05
CA GLY A 16 15.65 20.73 -5.40
C GLY A 16 16.94 19.91 -5.51
N ARG A 17 17.59 19.53 -4.40
CA ARG A 17 18.89 18.83 -4.44
C ARG A 17 18.75 17.33 -4.25
N VAL A 18 18.48 16.91 -3.01
CA VAL A 18 18.52 15.51 -2.62
C VAL A 18 17.14 15.07 -2.16
N PRO A 19 16.54 14.05 -2.82
CA PRO A 19 15.29 13.48 -2.34
C PRO A 19 15.46 12.88 -0.94
N PRO A 20 14.41 12.90 -0.10
CA PRO A 20 14.44 12.15 1.15
C PRO A 20 14.61 10.65 0.88
N ALA A 21 15.11 9.92 1.88
CA ALA A 21 15.27 8.47 1.78
C ALA A 21 13.94 7.70 1.77
N PHE A 22 12.86 8.28 2.33
CA PHE A 22 11.53 7.69 2.22
C PHE A 22 10.94 7.92 0.81
N LYS A 23 9.98 7.09 0.41
CA LYS A 23 9.29 7.11 -0.87
C LYS A 23 7.82 7.42 -0.69
N ALA A 24 7.12 7.75 -1.77
CA ALA A 24 5.71 8.13 -1.74
C ALA A 24 4.81 7.07 -1.07
N TYR A 25 5.07 5.78 -1.29
CA TYR A 25 4.32 4.70 -0.63
C TYR A 25 4.52 4.66 0.89
N HIS A 26 5.68 5.06 1.42
CA HIS A 26 5.86 5.22 2.87
C HIS A 26 4.95 6.31 3.42
N ALA A 27 4.76 7.41 2.67
CA ALA A 27 3.86 8.49 3.08
C ALA A 27 2.40 8.04 3.05
N ALA A 28 1.98 7.30 2.02
CA ALA A 28 0.65 6.71 1.95
C ALA A 28 0.38 5.72 3.11
N VAL A 29 1.33 4.82 3.39
CA VAL A 29 1.23 3.87 4.53
C VAL A 29 1.15 4.61 5.86
N ALA A 30 2.00 5.61 6.10
CA ALA A 30 1.97 6.39 7.32
C ALA A 30 0.65 7.16 7.51
N LEU A 31 0.11 7.76 6.45
CA LEU A 31 -1.21 8.42 6.47
C LEU A 31 -2.34 7.45 6.82
N LEU A 32 -2.32 6.24 6.23
CA LEU A 32 -3.30 5.20 6.55
C LEU A 32 -3.21 4.75 8.02
N MET A 33 -2.00 4.57 8.55
CA MET A 33 -1.79 4.18 9.95
C MET A 33 -2.28 5.28 10.90
N ILE A 34 -1.87 6.53 10.68
CA ILE A 34 -2.32 7.66 11.51
C ILE A 34 -3.84 7.81 11.41
N GLY A 35 -4.43 7.73 10.22
CA GLY A 35 -5.88 7.87 10.06
C GLY A 35 -6.70 6.79 10.75
N ARG A 36 -6.17 5.56 10.87
CA ARG A 36 -6.87 4.42 11.50
C ARG A 36 -6.67 4.34 13.01
N GLU A 37 -5.52 4.79 13.54
CA GLU A 37 -5.09 4.54 14.92
C GLU A 37 -4.80 5.81 15.73
N GLN A 38 -5.03 7.01 15.17
CA GLN A 38 -4.69 8.29 15.80
C GLN A 38 -5.24 8.46 17.24
N PRO A 39 -4.47 9.10 18.14
CA PRO A 39 -3.12 9.65 17.90
C PRO A 39 -2.05 8.56 17.89
N LEU A 40 -1.19 8.56 16.86
CA LEU A 40 -0.15 7.53 16.68
C LEU A 40 1.23 8.05 17.06
N GLY A 41 1.94 7.33 17.92
CA GLY A 41 3.24 7.73 18.43
C GLY A 41 4.35 7.66 17.39
N ARG A 42 5.37 8.53 17.52
CA ARG A 42 6.57 8.47 16.65
C ARG A 42 7.28 7.11 16.75
N TYR A 43 7.34 6.55 17.95
CA TYR A 43 7.98 5.25 18.19
C TYR A 43 7.23 4.11 17.47
N GLU A 44 5.91 4.11 17.53
CA GLU A 44 5.06 3.13 16.83
C GLU A 44 5.23 3.24 15.32
N LEU A 45 5.28 4.46 14.76
CA LEU A 45 5.58 4.68 13.35
C LEU A 45 6.97 4.14 12.95
N CYS A 46 7.99 4.37 13.78
CA CYS A 46 9.33 3.82 13.53
C CYS A 46 9.35 2.29 13.56
N GLN A 47 8.59 1.65 14.44
CA GLN A 47 8.53 0.19 14.54
C GLN A 47 7.73 -0.46 13.40
N ASN A 48 6.78 0.26 12.82
CA ASN A 48 5.83 -0.26 11.84
C ASN A 48 6.13 0.16 10.39
N LEU A 49 7.24 0.85 10.15
CA LEU A 49 7.78 1.12 8.82
C LEU A 49 9.12 0.39 8.63
N SER A 50 9.53 0.11 7.39
CA SER A 50 10.82 -0.55 7.09
C SER A 50 12.00 0.42 6.99
N ILE A 51 11.77 1.72 7.17
CA ILE A 51 12.77 2.79 7.08
C ILE A 51 13.32 3.20 8.45
N GLY A 52 14.57 3.66 8.48
CA GLY A 52 15.23 4.11 9.71
C GLY A 52 14.61 5.35 10.35
N GLU A 53 14.84 5.56 11.64
CA GLU A 53 14.25 6.64 12.45
C GLU A 53 14.46 8.04 11.84
N GLY A 54 15.65 8.31 11.28
CA GLY A 54 15.93 9.58 10.61
C GLY A 54 15.01 9.85 9.41
N SER A 55 14.69 8.80 8.64
CA SER A 55 13.76 8.85 7.51
C SER A 55 12.32 9.05 7.99
N VAL A 56 11.90 8.37 9.06
CA VAL A 56 10.58 8.56 9.68
C VAL A 56 10.41 9.98 10.20
N ARG A 57 11.42 10.53 10.89
CA ARG A 57 11.41 11.93 11.34
C ARG A 57 11.26 12.90 10.18
N THR A 58 11.94 12.63 9.07
CA THR A 58 11.84 13.44 7.85
C THR A 58 10.45 13.32 7.23
N LEU A 59 9.88 12.12 7.16
CA LEU A 59 8.52 11.87 6.67
C LEU A 59 7.47 12.63 7.50
N LEU A 60 7.54 12.54 8.82
CA LEU A 60 6.61 13.25 9.71
C LEU A 60 6.72 14.77 9.55
N ARG A 61 7.95 15.30 9.46
CA ARG A 61 8.14 16.72 9.17
C ARG A 61 7.47 17.11 7.85
N ARG A 62 7.65 16.34 6.77
CA ARG A 62 7.02 16.63 5.46
C ARG A 62 5.50 16.61 5.53
N LEU A 63 4.92 15.66 6.25
CA LEU A 63 3.47 15.59 6.47
C LEU A 63 2.96 16.80 7.26
N THR A 64 3.70 17.24 8.28
CA THR A 64 3.37 18.43 9.07
C THR A 64 3.48 19.71 8.24
N ASP A 65 4.58 19.88 7.52
CA ASP A 65 4.84 21.08 6.69
C ASP A 65 3.80 21.20 5.56
N ALA A 66 3.36 20.08 5.00
CA ALA A 66 2.27 20.04 4.01
C ALA A 66 0.86 20.18 4.63
N GLY A 67 0.78 20.26 5.96
CA GLY A 67 -0.46 20.46 6.71
C GLY A 67 -1.37 19.23 6.74
N TYR A 68 -0.86 18.01 6.54
CA TYR A 68 -1.65 16.78 6.60
C TYR A 68 -1.79 16.24 8.03
N ILE A 69 -0.77 16.43 8.87
CA ILE A 69 -0.79 15.98 10.26
C ILE A 69 -0.47 17.13 11.21
N THR A 70 -0.85 16.95 12.47
CA THR A 70 -0.47 17.84 13.56
C THR A 70 -0.16 17.02 14.81
N ALA A 71 0.67 17.57 15.69
CA ALA A 71 1.01 16.94 16.95
C ALA A 71 -0.18 17.01 17.92
N ASP A 72 -0.47 15.89 18.58
CA ASP A 72 -1.45 15.81 19.67
C ASP A 72 -0.72 15.66 21.00
N GLY A 73 -0.13 16.78 21.45
CA GLY A 73 0.67 16.84 22.68
C GLY A 73 1.80 15.79 22.71
N ARG A 74 1.80 14.94 23.74
CA ARG A 74 2.74 13.81 23.90
C ARG A 74 2.20 12.48 23.34
N GLN A 75 0.93 12.44 22.90
CA GLN A 75 0.26 11.20 22.53
C GLN A 75 0.68 10.73 21.13
N GLY A 76 0.95 11.65 20.21
CA GLY A 76 1.41 11.29 18.87
C GLY A 76 1.07 12.32 17.81
N GLN A 77 0.80 11.83 16.61
CA GLN A 77 0.34 12.60 15.47
C GLN A 77 -1.11 12.25 15.17
N ARG A 78 -1.89 13.26 14.75
CA ARG A 78 -3.26 13.10 14.25
C ARG A 78 -3.41 13.79 12.90
N LEU A 79 -4.41 13.39 12.12
CA LEU A 79 -4.76 14.06 10.88
C LEU A 79 -5.30 15.47 11.17
N THR A 80 -4.94 16.43 10.31
CA THR A 80 -5.65 17.71 10.20
C THR A 80 -6.89 17.53 9.33
N LYS A 81 -7.71 18.57 9.15
CA LYS A 81 -8.82 18.50 8.19
C LYS A 81 -8.37 18.20 6.75
N ARG A 82 -7.21 18.74 6.35
CA ARG A 82 -6.60 18.45 5.06
C ARG A 82 -6.10 17.00 4.99
N GLY A 83 -5.52 16.49 6.07
CA GLY A 83 -5.12 15.08 6.20
C GLY A 83 -6.30 14.12 6.14
N GLU A 84 -7.40 14.42 6.82
CA GLU A 84 -8.64 13.64 6.76
C GLU A 84 -9.18 13.53 5.33
N ASN A 85 -9.16 14.63 4.58
CA ASN A 85 -9.59 14.62 3.17
C ASN A 85 -8.68 13.75 2.30
N LEU A 86 -7.36 13.80 2.50
CA LEU A 86 -6.42 12.96 1.77
C LEU A 86 -6.58 11.48 2.16
N PHE A 87 -6.72 11.19 3.45
CA PHE A 87 -7.00 9.85 3.95
C PHE A 87 -8.31 9.29 3.37
N ALA A 88 -9.37 10.11 3.32
CA ALA A 88 -10.66 9.74 2.72
C ALA A 88 -10.51 9.32 1.25
N GLN A 89 -9.72 10.05 0.46
CA GLN A 89 -9.43 9.69 -0.93
C GLN A 89 -8.68 8.36 -1.04
N ILE A 90 -7.70 8.12 -0.17
CA ILE A 90 -6.95 6.86 -0.17
C ILE A 90 -7.87 5.69 0.19
N ILE A 91 -8.76 5.81 1.18
CA ILE A 91 -9.65 4.71 1.57
C ILE A 91 -10.84 4.52 0.64
N GLU A 92 -11.17 5.51 -0.20
CA GLU A 92 -12.13 5.33 -1.29
C GLU A 92 -11.56 4.37 -2.35
N ASP A 93 -10.29 4.57 -2.71
CA ASP A 93 -9.57 3.76 -3.69
C ASP A 93 -9.03 2.45 -3.12
N VAL A 94 -8.56 2.46 -1.87
CA VAL A 94 -7.87 1.36 -1.17
C VAL A 94 -8.48 1.17 0.23
N PRO A 95 -9.74 0.70 0.32
CA PRO A 95 -10.51 0.69 1.56
C PRO A 95 -9.93 -0.22 2.64
N MET A 96 -9.30 -1.33 2.24
CA MET A 96 -8.86 -2.37 3.15
C MET A 96 -7.52 -2.95 2.73
N GLY A 97 -6.68 -3.18 3.72
CA GLY A 97 -5.46 -3.97 3.58
C GLY A 97 -5.20 -4.74 4.86
N LEU A 98 -4.82 -6.00 4.75
CA LEU A 98 -4.54 -6.87 5.89
C LEU A 98 -3.53 -7.97 5.55
N PHE A 99 -2.89 -8.52 6.59
CA PHE A 99 -2.07 -9.70 6.44
C PHE A 99 -2.94 -10.95 6.32
N LEU A 100 -2.62 -11.79 5.34
CA LEU A 100 -3.28 -13.08 5.12
C LEU A 100 -2.22 -14.19 5.03
N ASP A 101 -2.55 -15.37 5.54
CA ASP A 101 -1.75 -16.58 5.33
C ASP A 101 -2.10 -17.17 3.97
N LEU A 102 -1.34 -16.76 2.95
CA LEU A 102 -1.60 -17.10 1.54
C LEU A 102 -0.69 -18.22 1.01
N GLY A 103 -0.05 -18.99 1.90
CA GLY A 103 0.63 -20.23 1.57
C GLY A 103 1.39 -20.21 0.24
N THR A 104 0.92 -21.01 -0.72
CA THR A 104 1.59 -21.22 -2.02
C THR A 104 1.27 -20.15 -3.08
N LEU A 105 0.31 -19.25 -2.80
CA LEU A 105 0.00 -18.12 -3.68
C LEU A 105 1.07 -17.01 -3.63
N THR A 106 1.96 -17.07 -2.63
CA THR A 106 2.97 -16.05 -2.34
C THR A 106 4.37 -16.64 -2.22
N VAL A 107 5.38 -15.84 -2.54
CA VAL A 107 6.79 -16.27 -2.58
C VAL A 107 7.49 -16.14 -1.21
N PHE A 108 7.08 -15.15 -0.41
CA PHE A 108 7.72 -14.84 0.88
C PHE A 108 6.76 -15.04 2.06
N LYS A 109 7.32 -15.08 3.27
CA LYS A 109 6.60 -15.42 4.51
C LYS A 109 5.40 -14.53 4.81
N TYR A 110 5.54 -13.21 4.67
CA TYR A 110 4.46 -12.26 4.99
C TYR A 110 3.80 -11.79 3.70
N ALA A 111 2.48 -11.87 3.66
CA ALA A 111 1.66 -11.39 2.55
C ALA A 111 0.65 -10.35 3.05
N TYR A 112 0.72 -9.14 2.51
CA TYR A 112 -0.21 -8.05 2.78
C TYR A 112 -1.09 -7.80 1.56
N ALA A 113 -2.36 -8.20 1.67
CA ALA A 113 -3.33 -8.09 0.60
C ALA A 113 -4.10 -6.76 0.73
N SER A 114 -4.03 -5.94 -0.31
CA SER A 114 -4.73 -4.66 -0.43
C SER A 114 -5.84 -4.77 -1.47
N LEU A 115 -7.07 -4.42 -1.08
CA LEU A 115 -8.19 -4.27 -2.00
C LEU A 115 -8.12 -2.92 -2.69
N VAL A 116 -8.22 -2.90 -4.01
CA VAL A 116 -8.19 -1.70 -4.85
C VAL A 116 -9.47 -1.62 -5.67
N ARG A 117 -10.24 -0.55 -5.48
CA ARG A 117 -11.58 -0.39 -6.07
C ARG A 117 -11.52 0.00 -7.54
N GLY A 118 -12.27 -0.72 -8.38
CA GLY A 118 -12.51 -0.31 -9.77
C GLY A 118 -11.25 -0.22 -10.66
N ARG A 119 -10.16 -0.92 -10.31
CA ARG A 119 -8.87 -0.88 -11.04
C ARG A 119 -8.50 -2.19 -11.72
N ALA A 120 -9.40 -3.18 -11.80
CA ALA A 120 -9.12 -4.45 -12.49
C ALA A 120 -8.63 -4.25 -13.93
N GLU A 121 -9.22 -3.31 -14.68
CA GLU A 121 -8.83 -3.04 -16.08
C GLU A 121 -7.44 -2.42 -16.22
N ARG A 122 -6.89 -1.84 -15.15
CA ARG A 122 -5.50 -1.33 -15.12
C ARG A 122 -4.49 -2.45 -14.88
N VAL A 123 -4.93 -3.67 -14.57
CA VAL A 123 -4.08 -4.85 -14.40
C VAL A 123 -4.08 -5.65 -15.72
N VAL A 124 -3.03 -5.49 -16.51
CA VAL A 124 -2.88 -6.23 -17.78
C VAL A 124 -2.41 -7.67 -17.52
N ASP A 125 -1.29 -7.82 -16.82
CA ASP A 125 -0.63 -9.11 -16.56
C ASP A 125 -0.06 -9.21 -15.14
N GLY A 126 -0.21 -8.16 -14.31
CA GLY A 126 0.37 -8.08 -12.98
C GLY A 126 1.90 -7.87 -12.93
N VAL A 127 2.59 -7.88 -14.08
CA VAL A 127 4.06 -7.77 -14.15
C VAL A 127 4.51 -6.42 -13.65
N ARG A 128 3.82 -5.34 -14.04
CA ARG A 128 4.12 -3.99 -13.57
C ARG A 128 4.07 -3.86 -12.04
N GLN A 129 3.04 -4.43 -11.42
CA GLN A 129 2.88 -4.41 -9.96
C GLN A 129 3.99 -5.21 -9.26
N ARG A 130 4.32 -6.39 -9.81
CA ARG A 130 5.41 -7.23 -9.31
C ARG A 130 6.76 -6.54 -9.41
N ASP A 131 7.06 -5.97 -10.56
CA ASP A 131 8.34 -5.32 -10.84
C ASP A 131 8.51 -4.07 -9.96
N GLU A 132 7.45 -3.28 -9.74
CA GLU A 132 7.49 -2.16 -8.78
C GLU A 132 7.80 -2.65 -7.36
N ALA A 133 7.16 -3.72 -6.89
CA ALA A 133 7.45 -4.30 -5.58
C ALA A 133 8.91 -4.78 -5.45
N ILE A 134 9.45 -5.38 -6.53
CA ILE A 134 10.86 -5.79 -6.61
C ILE A 134 11.80 -4.58 -6.61
N ILE A 135 11.49 -3.53 -7.36
CA ILE A 135 12.30 -2.31 -7.44
C ILE A 135 12.37 -1.63 -6.07
N GLN A 136 11.24 -1.52 -5.36
CA GLN A 136 11.18 -0.82 -4.07
C GLN A 136 11.68 -1.68 -2.90
N GLY A 137 11.43 -2.99 -2.91
CA GLY A 137 11.80 -3.89 -1.80
C GLY A 137 13.04 -4.75 -2.00
N GLY A 138 13.50 -4.92 -3.24
CA GLY A 138 14.67 -5.72 -3.62
C GLY A 138 14.32 -7.10 -4.17
N CYS A 139 15.00 -7.51 -5.25
CA CYS A 139 14.73 -8.72 -6.06
C CYS A 139 14.60 -10.04 -5.28
N ASN A 140 15.32 -10.22 -4.17
CA ASN A 140 15.29 -11.44 -3.35
C ASN A 140 14.67 -11.20 -1.97
N ARG A 141 13.89 -10.13 -1.81
CA ARG A 141 13.34 -9.69 -0.52
C ARG A 141 11.87 -9.30 -0.59
N ALA A 142 11.40 -8.96 -1.78
CA ALA A 142 10.04 -8.52 -2.01
C ALA A 142 9.52 -8.95 -3.37
N GLY A 143 8.20 -9.03 -3.46
CA GLY A 143 7.47 -9.24 -4.71
C GLY A 143 6.01 -8.88 -4.53
N ALA A 144 5.25 -8.93 -5.62
CA ALA A 144 3.81 -8.79 -5.55
C ALA A 144 3.10 -9.76 -6.51
N THR A 145 1.90 -10.17 -6.10
CA THR A 145 0.95 -10.92 -6.92
C THR A 145 -0.31 -10.06 -7.04
N THR A 146 -0.84 -9.90 -8.25
CA THR A 146 -2.06 -9.10 -8.47
C THR A 146 -3.15 -9.98 -9.07
N LEU A 147 -4.29 -9.99 -8.40
CA LEU A 147 -5.49 -10.69 -8.83
C LEU A 147 -6.60 -9.69 -9.14
N VAL A 148 -7.57 -10.07 -9.96
CA VAL A 148 -8.72 -9.24 -10.29
C VAL A 148 -10.01 -10.01 -10.09
N MET A 149 -11.06 -9.33 -9.63
CA MET A 149 -12.39 -9.89 -9.52
C MET A 149 -13.16 -9.62 -10.82
N LYS A 150 -13.55 -10.69 -11.51
CA LYS A 150 -14.15 -10.61 -12.84
C LYS A 150 -15.22 -11.69 -12.99
N ARG A 151 -16.47 -11.27 -13.22
CA ARG A 151 -17.63 -12.16 -13.39
C ARG A 151 -17.82 -13.09 -12.19
N GLY A 152 -17.63 -12.55 -10.99
CA GLY A 152 -17.74 -13.28 -9.72
C GLY A 152 -16.57 -14.23 -9.41
N MET A 153 -15.50 -14.21 -10.22
CA MET A 153 -14.33 -15.07 -10.02
C MET A 153 -13.09 -14.23 -9.73
N LEU A 154 -12.26 -14.70 -8.79
CA LEU A 154 -10.93 -14.15 -8.57
C LEU A 154 -9.95 -14.81 -9.55
N VAL A 155 -9.40 -14.00 -10.45
CA VAL A 155 -8.56 -14.49 -11.55
C VAL A 155 -7.19 -13.81 -11.56
N MET A 156 -6.19 -14.53 -12.05
CA MET A 156 -4.84 -14.03 -12.30
C MET A 156 -4.70 -13.66 -13.79
N PRO A 157 -4.48 -12.37 -14.13
CA PRO A 157 -4.15 -11.95 -15.50
C PRO A 157 -2.77 -12.48 -15.97
N PRO A 158 -2.47 -12.49 -17.29
CA PRO A 158 -3.34 -12.04 -18.40
C PRO A 158 -4.37 -13.10 -18.83
N ASP A 159 -4.10 -14.38 -18.59
CA ASP A 159 -4.94 -15.49 -19.06
C ASP A 159 -6.28 -15.59 -18.31
N ASN A 160 -6.49 -14.74 -17.30
CA ASN A 160 -7.62 -14.80 -16.37
C ASN A 160 -7.74 -16.21 -15.74
N TYR A 161 -6.60 -16.78 -15.36
CA TYR A 161 -6.55 -18.08 -14.71
C TYR A 161 -7.34 -18.02 -13.39
N ASN A 162 -8.31 -18.92 -13.23
CA ASN A 162 -9.11 -18.99 -12.01
C ASN A 162 -8.27 -19.58 -10.87
N VAL A 163 -7.91 -18.72 -9.91
CA VAL A 163 -7.00 -19.06 -8.81
C VAL A 163 -7.59 -20.11 -7.86
N LEU A 164 -8.92 -20.22 -7.83
CA LEU A 164 -9.63 -21.25 -7.05
C LEU A 164 -9.21 -22.68 -7.44
N LEU A 165 -8.80 -22.90 -8.70
CA LEU A 165 -8.45 -24.23 -9.22
C LEU A 165 -7.18 -24.81 -8.61
N SER A 166 -6.23 -23.97 -8.20
CA SER A 166 -4.95 -24.40 -7.60
C SER A 166 -4.78 -23.96 -6.16
N ASN A 167 -5.52 -22.95 -5.71
CA ASN A 167 -5.33 -22.28 -4.43
C ASN A 167 -6.68 -22.03 -3.75
N GLU A 168 -7.48 -23.08 -3.57
CA GLU A 168 -8.84 -22.99 -3.03
C GLU A 168 -8.87 -22.28 -1.66
N ARG A 169 -8.03 -22.73 -0.72
CA ARG A 169 -7.96 -22.17 0.64
C ARG A 169 -7.58 -20.69 0.63
N GLU A 170 -6.54 -20.33 -0.11
CA GLU A 170 -6.06 -18.94 -0.20
C GLU A 170 -7.10 -18.04 -0.88
N THR A 171 -7.74 -18.54 -1.94
CA THR A 171 -8.79 -17.81 -2.67
C THR A 171 -9.98 -17.53 -1.75
N MET A 172 -10.46 -18.53 -1.00
CA MET A 172 -11.55 -18.36 -0.05
C MET A 172 -11.18 -17.35 1.05
N LEU A 173 -9.96 -17.43 1.59
CA LEU A 173 -9.49 -16.48 2.60
C LEU A 173 -9.51 -15.03 2.07
N ILE A 174 -9.09 -14.81 0.82
CA ILE A 174 -9.15 -13.49 0.17
C ILE A 174 -10.61 -13.03 0.02
N LEU A 175 -11.50 -13.88 -0.49
CA LEU A 175 -12.90 -13.55 -0.72
C LEU A 175 -13.64 -13.20 0.56
N GLU A 176 -13.44 -13.97 1.63
CA GLU A 176 -14.09 -13.74 2.93
C GLU A 176 -13.58 -12.47 3.62
N SER A 177 -12.26 -12.23 3.53
CA SER A 177 -11.58 -11.14 4.23
C SER A 177 -11.75 -9.80 3.54
N LEU A 178 -11.53 -9.75 2.23
CA LEU A 178 -11.53 -8.49 1.46
C LEU A 178 -12.87 -8.22 0.77
N ARG A 179 -13.65 -9.26 0.44
CA ARG A 179 -14.93 -9.15 -0.27
C ARG A 179 -14.83 -8.27 -1.54
N PRO A 180 -13.90 -8.57 -2.46
CA PRO A 180 -13.77 -7.83 -3.71
C PRO A 180 -15.05 -7.94 -4.53
N GLN A 181 -15.37 -6.89 -5.28
CA GLN A 181 -16.48 -6.86 -6.25
C GLN A 181 -15.93 -6.89 -7.66
N ASP A 182 -16.77 -7.27 -8.63
CA ASP A 182 -16.38 -7.23 -10.04
C ASP A 182 -15.83 -5.85 -10.42
N GLY A 183 -14.63 -5.83 -11.04
CA GLY A 183 -13.90 -4.61 -11.36
C GLY A 183 -12.84 -4.21 -10.33
N ASP A 184 -12.80 -4.87 -9.16
CA ASP A 184 -11.76 -4.65 -8.16
C ASP A 184 -10.49 -5.46 -8.45
N ALA A 185 -9.36 -4.96 -7.95
CA ALA A 185 -8.10 -5.68 -7.90
C ALA A 185 -7.71 -6.01 -6.45
N VAL A 186 -6.98 -7.11 -6.27
CA VAL A 186 -6.35 -7.48 -5.01
C VAL A 186 -4.84 -7.53 -5.25
N VAL A 187 -4.12 -6.58 -4.65
CA VAL A 187 -2.65 -6.47 -4.76
C VAL A 187 -2.03 -7.05 -3.49
N ILE A 188 -1.26 -8.12 -3.64
CA ILE A 188 -0.65 -8.87 -2.55
C ILE A 188 0.85 -8.57 -2.54
N GLY A 189 1.29 -7.67 -1.66
CA GLY A 189 2.71 -7.43 -1.44
C GLY A 189 3.30 -8.47 -0.50
N THR A 190 4.50 -8.95 -0.80
CA THR A 190 5.12 -10.07 -0.07
C THR A 190 6.55 -9.75 0.31
N SER A 191 6.98 -10.18 1.51
CA SER A 191 8.37 -10.06 1.99
C SER A 191 8.60 -10.94 3.23
N ASP A 192 9.86 -11.19 3.59
CA ASP A 192 10.23 -11.78 4.88
C ASP A 192 10.24 -10.76 6.04
N ASN A 193 9.92 -9.48 5.75
CA ASN A 193 9.65 -8.45 6.73
C ASN A 193 8.18 -7.96 6.59
N PRO A 194 7.37 -7.96 7.67
CA PRO A 194 5.96 -7.59 7.57
C PRO A 194 5.73 -6.13 7.18
N ASN A 195 6.57 -5.20 7.65
CA ASN A 195 6.46 -3.79 7.28
C ASN A 195 6.77 -3.62 5.79
N LEU A 196 7.82 -4.27 5.31
CA LEU A 196 8.18 -4.22 3.89
C LEU A 196 7.07 -4.83 3.01
N ALA A 197 6.46 -5.95 3.41
CA ALA A 197 5.34 -6.56 2.68
C ALA A 197 4.15 -5.58 2.51
N ARG A 198 3.80 -4.85 3.59
CA ARG A 198 2.77 -3.80 3.55
C ARG A 198 3.15 -2.65 2.61
N GLU A 199 4.40 -2.23 2.68
CA GLU A 199 4.90 -1.08 1.92
C GLU A 199 5.02 -1.37 0.42
N VAL A 200 5.53 -2.55 0.04
CA VAL A 200 5.60 -2.94 -1.38
C VAL A 200 4.22 -3.27 -1.95
N SER A 201 3.26 -3.71 -1.11
CA SER A 201 1.84 -3.77 -1.51
C SER A 201 1.36 -2.38 -1.92
N MET A 202 1.59 -1.35 -1.09
CA MET A 202 1.21 0.02 -1.43
C MET A 202 1.97 0.58 -2.66
N ALA A 203 3.26 0.28 -2.80
CA ALA A 203 4.03 0.67 -3.98
C ALA A 203 3.40 0.08 -5.26
N ALA A 204 3.07 -1.21 -5.25
CA ALA A 204 2.40 -1.89 -6.35
C ALA A 204 1.00 -1.30 -6.60
N VAL A 205 0.22 -1.02 -5.55
CA VAL A 205 -1.11 -0.36 -5.67
C VAL A 205 -1.01 0.98 -6.39
N MET A 206 -0.01 1.81 -6.06
CA MET A 206 0.17 3.13 -6.67
C MET A 206 0.41 3.07 -8.18
N THR A 207 0.86 1.94 -8.74
CA THR A 207 1.00 1.77 -10.21
C THR A 207 -0.34 1.71 -10.93
N LEU A 208 -1.45 1.47 -10.22
CA LEU A 208 -2.81 1.39 -10.78
C LEU A 208 -3.49 2.76 -10.89
N PHE A 209 -2.87 3.80 -10.34
CA PHE A 209 -3.36 5.17 -10.33
C PHE A 209 -2.37 6.02 -11.11
N GLU A 210 -2.40 6.00 -12.44
CA GLU A 210 -1.68 7.01 -13.22
C GLU A 210 -2.62 8.13 -13.61
N ASP A 211 -2.08 9.35 -13.66
CA ASP A 211 -2.74 10.47 -14.31
C ASP A 211 -2.67 10.17 -15.82
N ASP A 212 -3.83 9.89 -16.44
CA ASP A 212 -3.95 9.84 -17.92
C ASP A 212 -3.66 11.23 -18.53
#